data_AF-A0A4Q3SMB8-F1
#
_entry.id   AF-A0A4Q3SMB8-F1
#
_cell.length_a   1.000
_cell.length_b   1.000
_cell.length_c   1.000
_cell.angle_alpha   90.00
_cell.angle_beta   90.00
_cell.angle_gamma   90.00
#
_symmetry.space_group_name_H-M   'P 1'
#
loop_
_entity.id
_entity.type
_entity.pdbx_description
1 polymer ?
#
loop_
_entity_poly.entity_id
_entity_poly.type
_entity_poly.pdbx_seq_one_letter_code
_entity_poly.pdbx_strand_id
1 'polypeptide(L)'
;MFEGNKLPNTPEAVKAMEQWKQFKNYIKRNRQVQRYNSLFSGAMYTPKFIADRATKDQFYQGSISFVKIPLAIIPDTEIKVTDADLKAYMDKHAAQYRVDEASRSIEYVSFDIKPSSDDTAKSLTALQKLKPEFGTAADAESFVNRNSEEPFNGAFVTKKSFMSPYTDSIMNLSAGSVFGPYYDNGSFKLTKVLEKKALPDSVKVRHILVKTEERGNVLLADSIAKKKIDSAELAIKSGVDFKEVVARFSEDAGSKETGGEYDFSLSQRSGISKEFADVAFEGRVGEKKIVKVDNDAYAGYHYIEVLEQKSIQEAAKLATISKSLYAGDETQNASYAQATEFAGRNTNEKAFDEAVKSKGLNKLQAPNVKVNDFVVPGLGSSREVIRWMYDAKVGDVSQVFDIDGRYIVAKLTDIQDKGMTKLNTANRPAIEAQVKAEKKAEKIAEKYKGNNLAAIAQSSGQQVQNADSFNAATNFFPAIGFEPKVVGYTFFDGLKPGTVSPAIKGQDGVFYITLKSRQQNPIANADPMQSMQQQMMQQMQLKNSVATMRQEALRKHADIKYSAKNLY
;
A
#
# COMPACT_ATOMS: atom_id res chain seq x y z
N MET A 1 -0.32 -2.32 -32.37
CA MET A 1 0.50 -3.36 -33.01
C MET A 1 -0.16 -4.75 -33.05
N PHE A 2 -0.96 -5.16 -32.05
CA PHE A 2 -1.51 -6.53 -31.99
C PHE A 2 -2.74 -6.84 -32.87
N GLU A 3 -3.52 -5.84 -33.30
CA GLU A 3 -4.83 -6.10 -33.94
C GLU A 3 -4.81 -6.06 -35.48
N GLY A 4 -3.69 -5.64 -36.09
CA GLY A 4 -3.55 -5.52 -37.55
C GLY A 4 -2.56 -6.49 -38.19
N ASN A 5 -1.69 -7.14 -37.41
CA ASN A 5 -0.64 -8.00 -37.94
C ASN A 5 -0.88 -9.45 -37.50
N LYS A 6 -0.81 -10.40 -38.45
CA LYS A 6 -0.77 -11.84 -38.13
C LYS A 6 0.51 -12.11 -37.35
N LEU A 7 0.38 -12.29 -36.04
CA LEU A 7 1.50 -12.73 -35.21
C LEU A 7 1.86 -14.18 -35.56
N PRO A 8 3.16 -14.53 -35.56
CA PRO A 8 3.59 -15.90 -35.78
C PRO A 8 3.02 -16.82 -34.70
N ASN A 9 2.71 -18.08 -35.04
CA ASN A 9 2.11 -19.05 -34.12
C ASN A 9 3.18 -19.70 -33.20
N THR A 10 3.92 -18.87 -32.45
CA THR A 10 4.89 -19.35 -31.45
C THR A 10 4.27 -19.32 -30.05
N PRO A 11 4.72 -20.16 -29.10
CA PRO A 11 4.25 -20.16 -27.71
C PRO A 11 4.33 -18.76 -27.05
N GLU A 12 5.36 -17.98 -27.37
CA GLU A 12 5.57 -16.63 -26.85
C GLU A 12 4.53 -15.65 -27.41
N ALA A 13 4.21 -15.75 -28.71
CA ALA A 13 3.21 -14.90 -29.36
C ALA A 13 1.78 -15.24 -28.88
N VAL A 14 1.49 -16.53 -28.64
CA VAL A 14 0.22 -16.97 -28.03
C VAL A 14 0.07 -16.41 -26.62
N LYS A 15 1.12 -16.50 -25.80
CA LYS A 15 1.15 -15.94 -24.43
C LYS A 15 1.01 -14.41 -24.44
N ALA A 16 1.67 -13.71 -25.35
CA ALA A 16 1.56 -12.27 -25.51
C ALA A 16 0.14 -11.85 -25.95
N MET A 17 -0.49 -12.60 -26.86
CA MET A 17 -1.89 -12.37 -27.25
C MET A 17 -2.87 -12.63 -26.11
N GLU A 18 -2.61 -13.64 -25.29
CA GLU A 18 -3.42 -13.92 -24.10
C GLU A 18 -3.30 -12.80 -23.06
N GLN A 19 -2.09 -12.35 -22.76
CA GLN A 19 -1.83 -11.18 -21.90
C GLN A 19 -2.49 -9.90 -22.44
N TRP A 20 -2.39 -9.66 -23.76
CA TRP A 20 -3.05 -8.53 -24.41
C TRP A 20 -4.58 -8.61 -24.28
N LYS A 21 -5.16 -9.80 -24.46
CA LYS A 21 -6.59 -10.04 -24.29
C LYS A 21 -7.02 -9.82 -22.84
N GLN A 22 -6.23 -10.30 -21.87
CA GLN A 22 -6.46 -10.05 -20.45
C GLN A 22 -6.40 -8.55 -20.12
N PHE A 23 -5.40 -7.83 -20.63
CA PHE A 23 -5.29 -6.38 -20.46
C PHE A 23 -6.48 -5.63 -21.07
N LYS A 24 -6.89 -5.95 -22.30
CA LYS A 24 -8.10 -5.37 -22.91
C LYS A 24 -9.35 -5.63 -22.08
N ASN A 25 -9.52 -6.86 -21.59
CA ASN A 25 -10.65 -7.22 -20.74
C ASN A 25 -10.61 -6.47 -19.41
N TYR A 26 -9.43 -6.31 -18.82
CA TYR A 26 -9.22 -5.49 -17.61
C TYR A 26 -9.62 -4.03 -17.85
N ILE A 27 -9.14 -3.40 -18.93
CA ILE A 27 -9.48 -2.00 -19.25
C ILE A 27 -10.98 -1.86 -19.50
N LYS A 28 -11.59 -2.76 -20.29
CA LYS A 28 -13.05 -2.75 -20.53
C LYS A 28 -13.83 -2.88 -19.23
N ARG A 29 -13.48 -3.84 -18.38
CA ARG A 29 -14.10 -4.06 -17.07
C ARG A 29 -13.93 -2.83 -16.17
N ASN A 30 -12.73 -2.28 -16.09
CA ASN A 30 -12.43 -1.11 -15.27
C ASN A 30 -13.23 0.11 -15.75
N ARG A 31 -13.31 0.35 -17.06
CA ARG A 31 -14.16 1.41 -17.62
C ARG A 31 -15.66 1.20 -17.33
N GLN A 32 -16.16 -0.03 -17.38
CA GLN A 32 -17.54 -0.35 -17.00
C GLN A 32 -17.79 -0.08 -15.51
N VAL A 33 -16.87 -0.53 -14.63
CA VAL A 33 -16.94 -0.27 -13.18
C VAL A 33 -16.89 1.22 -12.87
N GLN A 34 -15.99 1.97 -13.52
CA GLN A 34 -15.93 3.43 -13.41
C GLN A 34 -17.24 4.09 -13.84
N ARG A 35 -17.79 3.75 -15.02
CA ARG A 35 -19.06 4.30 -15.49
C ARG A 35 -20.21 4.00 -14.52
N TYR A 36 -20.33 2.76 -14.06
CA TYR A 36 -21.32 2.37 -13.07
C TYR A 36 -21.18 3.17 -11.77
N ASN A 37 -19.96 3.30 -11.25
CA ASN A 37 -19.67 4.06 -10.04
C ASN A 37 -20.02 5.54 -10.21
N SER A 38 -19.66 6.16 -11.34
CA SER A 38 -19.97 7.55 -11.63
C SER A 38 -21.48 7.79 -11.76
N LEU A 39 -22.23 6.90 -12.43
CA LEU A 39 -23.69 7.01 -12.54
C LEU A 39 -24.36 6.93 -11.17
N PHE A 40 -23.95 5.96 -10.36
CA PHE A 40 -24.53 5.76 -9.03
C PHE A 40 -24.19 6.92 -8.08
N SER A 41 -22.94 7.40 -8.06
CA SER A 41 -22.54 8.57 -7.28
C SER A 41 -23.20 9.87 -7.79
N GLY A 42 -23.47 9.96 -9.09
CA GLY A 42 -24.19 11.08 -9.71
C GLY A 42 -25.68 11.11 -9.34
N ALA A 43 -26.29 9.96 -9.09
CA ALA A 43 -27.67 9.84 -8.62
C ALA A 43 -27.85 10.22 -7.13
N MET A 44 -26.75 10.44 -6.39
CA MET A 44 -26.80 10.76 -4.97
C MET A 44 -26.96 12.26 -4.71
N TYR A 45 -28.06 12.62 -4.08
CA TYR A 45 -28.32 13.96 -3.58
C TYR A 45 -28.95 13.89 -2.19
N THR A 46 -28.78 14.94 -1.40
CA THR A 46 -29.52 15.13 -0.15
C THR A 46 -30.83 15.84 -0.49
N PRO A 47 -32.00 15.20 -0.31
CA PRO A 47 -33.27 15.87 -0.54
C PRO A 47 -33.43 17.10 0.34
N LYS A 48 -34.04 18.16 -0.20
CA LYS A 48 -34.25 19.42 0.51
C LYS A 48 -34.93 19.23 1.87
N PHE A 49 -35.93 18.35 1.98
CA PHE A 49 -36.63 18.12 3.25
C PHE A 49 -35.71 17.53 4.36
N ILE A 50 -34.69 16.75 4.00
CA ILE A 50 -33.73 16.21 4.97
C ILE A 50 -32.82 17.34 5.46
N ALA A 51 -32.32 18.17 4.54
CA ALA A 51 -31.50 19.32 4.88
C ALA A 51 -32.26 20.34 5.73
N ASP A 52 -33.50 20.67 5.33
CA ASP A 52 -34.38 21.57 6.08
C ASP A 52 -34.67 21.02 7.49
N ARG A 53 -34.87 19.70 7.63
CA ARG A 53 -35.05 19.05 8.94
C ARG A 53 -33.79 19.13 9.80
N ALA A 54 -32.61 18.85 9.23
CA ALA A 54 -31.34 18.91 9.96
C ALA A 54 -31.06 20.33 10.48
N THR A 55 -31.28 21.34 9.65
CA THR A 55 -31.18 22.75 10.08
C THR A 55 -32.25 23.05 11.13
N LYS A 56 -33.50 22.63 10.93
CA LYS A 56 -34.56 22.84 11.93
C LYS A 56 -34.15 22.28 13.30
N ASP A 57 -33.67 21.04 13.34
CA ASP A 57 -33.30 20.34 14.57
C ASP A 57 -32.11 21.01 15.31
N GLN A 58 -31.18 21.64 14.59
CA GLN A 58 -30.08 22.41 15.21
C GLN A 58 -30.55 23.64 15.99
N PHE A 59 -31.60 24.30 15.50
CA PHE A 59 -32.16 25.51 16.11
C PHE A 59 -33.43 25.24 16.92
N TYR A 60 -33.90 23.99 16.95
CA TYR A 60 -35.04 23.61 17.76
C TYR A 60 -34.56 23.29 19.18
N GLN A 61 -34.72 24.26 20.07
CA GLN A 61 -34.26 24.15 21.46
C GLN A 61 -35.38 23.65 22.37
N GLY A 62 -35.00 22.81 23.33
CA GLY A 62 -35.85 22.27 24.37
C GLY A 62 -35.26 22.54 25.74
N SER A 63 -36.14 22.76 26.70
CA SER A 63 -35.81 22.81 28.12
C SER A 63 -36.73 21.86 28.88
N ILE A 64 -36.15 21.04 29.75
CA ILE A 64 -36.87 20.04 30.54
C ILE A 64 -36.47 20.11 32.00
N SER A 65 -37.39 19.70 32.86
CA SER A 65 -37.05 19.14 34.16
C SER A 65 -37.05 17.63 34.05
N PHE A 66 -36.18 16.94 34.78
CA PHE A 66 -36.12 15.49 34.72
C PHE A 66 -35.76 14.86 36.06
N VAL A 67 -36.13 13.60 36.23
CA VAL A 67 -35.64 12.71 37.26
C VAL A 67 -34.97 11.54 36.57
N LYS A 68 -33.71 11.29 36.91
CA LYS A 68 -32.95 10.13 36.47
C LYS A 68 -32.85 9.14 37.61
N ILE A 69 -33.30 7.92 37.39
CA ILE A 69 -33.13 6.81 38.32
C ILE A 69 -32.02 5.91 37.76
N PRO A 70 -30.81 5.89 38.37
CA PRO A 70 -29.69 5.10 37.86
C PRO A 70 -29.99 3.60 37.90
N LEU A 71 -29.48 2.85 36.91
CA LEU A 71 -29.62 1.39 36.91
C LEU A 71 -28.97 0.73 38.14
N ALA A 72 -27.98 1.40 38.75
CA ALA A 72 -27.28 0.93 39.94
C ALA A 72 -28.17 0.80 41.20
N ILE A 73 -29.36 1.41 41.23
CA ILE A 73 -30.31 1.27 42.35
C ILE A 73 -30.80 -0.17 42.51
N ILE A 74 -30.72 -0.98 41.45
CA ILE A 74 -30.95 -2.43 41.50
C ILE A 74 -29.59 -3.14 41.44
N PRO A 75 -29.18 -3.86 42.50
CA PRO A 75 -27.98 -4.68 42.49
C PRO A 75 -27.96 -5.70 41.35
N ASP A 76 -26.77 -5.98 40.80
CA ASP A 76 -26.58 -7.01 39.77
C ASP A 76 -27.05 -8.40 40.21
N THR A 77 -26.94 -8.70 41.50
CA THR A 77 -27.34 -9.99 42.09
C THR A 77 -28.85 -10.25 42.02
N GLU A 78 -29.67 -9.20 41.85
CA GLU A 78 -31.13 -9.32 41.71
C GLU A 78 -31.59 -9.60 40.28
N ILE A 79 -30.66 -9.64 39.32
CA ILE A 79 -30.94 -9.84 37.90
C ILE A 79 -30.28 -11.14 37.42
N LYS A 80 -31.11 -12.17 37.26
CA LYS A 80 -30.69 -13.41 36.61
C LYS A 80 -30.79 -13.26 35.10
N VAL A 81 -29.69 -13.52 34.40
CA VAL A 81 -29.62 -13.59 32.94
C VAL A 81 -29.42 -15.04 32.52
N THR A 82 -30.25 -15.51 31.61
CA THR A 82 -30.22 -16.85 31.05
C THR A 82 -29.79 -16.79 29.59
N ASP A 83 -29.33 -17.92 29.04
CA ASP A 83 -28.97 -18.02 27.61
C ASP A 83 -30.14 -17.69 26.68
N ALA A 84 -31.37 -18.00 27.12
CA ALA A 84 -32.57 -17.62 26.38
C ALA A 84 -32.76 -16.09 26.30
N ASP A 85 -32.43 -15.36 27.38
CA ASP A 85 -32.48 -13.89 27.38
C ASP A 85 -31.44 -13.30 26.43
N LEU A 86 -30.23 -13.86 26.41
CA LEU A 86 -29.16 -13.43 25.51
C LEU A 86 -29.57 -13.63 24.05
N LYS A 87 -30.11 -14.81 23.72
CA LYS A 87 -30.60 -15.10 22.37
C LYS A 87 -31.73 -14.16 21.97
N ALA A 88 -32.73 -13.95 22.83
CA ALA A 88 -33.83 -13.03 22.57
C ALA A 88 -33.36 -11.59 22.33
N TYR A 89 -32.37 -11.14 23.12
CA TYR A 89 -31.76 -9.83 22.92
C TYR A 89 -31.04 -9.73 21.57
N MET A 90 -30.26 -10.76 21.22
CA MET A 90 -29.58 -10.80 19.92
C MET A 90 -30.57 -10.80 18.76
N ASP A 91 -31.66 -11.56 18.85
CA ASP A 91 -32.70 -11.62 17.83
C ASP A 91 -33.40 -10.27 17.65
N LYS A 92 -33.73 -9.58 18.76
CA LYS A 92 -34.30 -8.22 18.77
C LYS A 92 -33.33 -7.18 18.17
N HIS A 93 -32.02 -7.42 18.29
CA HIS A 93 -30.95 -6.55 17.79
C HIS A 93 -30.19 -7.21 16.62
N ALA A 94 -30.87 -8.02 15.81
CA ALA A 94 -30.23 -8.88 14.81
C ALA A 94 -29.26 -8.13 13.88
N ALA A 95 -29.55 -6.88 13.53
CA ALA A 95 -28.67 -6.06 12.69
C ALA A 95 -27.26 -5.83 13.29
N GLN A 96 -27.12 -5.83 14.63
CA GLN A 96 -25.83 -5.65 15.32
C GLN A 96 -25.07 -6.96 15.49
N TYR A 97 -25.78 -8.09 15.49
CA TYR A 97 -25.23 -9.40 15.77
C TYR A 97 -25.17 -10.31 14.53
N ARG A 98 -25.46 -9.78 13.35
CA ARG A 98 -25.43 -10.53 12.10
C ARG A 98 -24.07 -10.43 11.44
N VAL A 99 -23.56 -11.59 11.05
CA VAL A 99 -22.38 -11.77 10.24
C VAL A 99 -22.79 -11.87 8.79
N ASP A 100 -22.32 -10.93 7.97
CA ASP A 100 -22.70 -10.85 6.57
C ASP A 100 -21.85 -11.77 5.66
N GLU A 101 -20.57 -11.93 6.00
CA GLU A 101 -19.62 -12.78 5.29
C GLU A 101 -18.99 -13.74 6.30
N ALA A 102 -18.96 -15.03 5.96
CA ALA A 102 -18.24 -16.00 6.78
C ALA A 102 -16.75 -15.60 6.86
N SER A 103 -16.17 -15.80 8.04
CA SER A 103 -14.77 -15.52 8.31
C SER A 103 -14.15 -16.67 9.10
N ARG A 104 -12.82 -16.75 9.04
CA ARG A 104 -12.01 -17.74 9.71
C ARG A 104 -10.84 -17.02 10.38
N SER A 105 -10.45 -17.47 11.56
CA SER A 105 -9.29 -16.92 12.26
C SER A 105 -8.27 -18.03 12.50
N ILE A 106 -6.98 -17.69 12.35
CA ILE A 106 -5.87 -18.62 12.63
C ILE A 106 -4.90 -18.01 13.63
N GLU A 107 -4.20 -18.89 14.32
CA GLU A 107 -2.88 -18.64 14.90
C GLU A 107 -1.83 -19.35 14.05
N TYR A 108 -0.63 -18.80 13.92
CA TYR A 108 0.42 -19.45 13.14
C TYR A 108 1.81 -19.19 13.73
N VAL A 109 2.73 -20.08 13.37
CA VAL A 109 4.18 -19.93 13.60
C VAL A 109 4.89 -19.85 12.25
N SER A 110 6.04 -19.19 12.25
CA SER A 110 6.88 -19.01 11.06
C SER A 110 8.28 -19.56 11.30
N PHE A 111 8.77 -20.31 10.33
CA PHE A 111 10.14 -20.81 10.25
C PHE A 111 10.81 -20.06 9.10
N ASP A 112 11.49 -18.97 9.45
CA ASP A 112 12.15 -18.12 8.47
C ASP A 112 13.31 -18.86 7.81
N ILE A 113 13.42 -18.73 6.49
CA ILE A 113 14.59 -19.20 5.76
C ILE A 113 15.63 -18.08 5.82
N LYS A 114 16.61 -18.22 6.72
CA LYS A 114 17.72 -17.27 6.88
C LYS A 114 19.01 -17.93 6.43
N PRO A 115 19.85 -17.26 5.60
CA PRO A 115 21.14 -17.80 5.20
C PRO A 115 21.94 -18.27 6.41
N SER A 116 22.48 -19.48 6.32
CA SER A 116 23.27 -20.10 7.39
C SER A 116 24.70 -19.57 7.41
N SER A 117 25.45 -19.94 8.46
CA SER A 117 26.90 -19.74 8.50
C SER A 117 27.59 -20.44 7.33
N ASP A 118 27.06 -21.58 6.91
CA ASP A 118 27.62 -22.37 5.81
C ASP A 118 27.34 -21.71 4.46
N ASP A 119 26.16 -21.14 4.26
CA ASP A 119 25.84 -20.32 3.08
C ASP A 119 26.79 -19.12 2.98
N THR A 120 27.01 -18.46 4.11
CA THR A 120 27.97 -17.35 4.21
C THR A 120 29.39 -17.81 3.85
N ALA A 121 29.83 -18.94 4.41
CA ALA A 121 31.15 -19.51 4.15
C ALA A 121 31.32 -19.92 2.67
N LYS A 122 30.30 -20.53 2.06
CA LYS A 122 30.29 -20.90 0.64
C LYS A 122 30.48 -19.67 -0.26
N SER A 123 29.69 -18.62 -0.06
CA SER A 123 29.77 -17.38 -0.86
C SER A 123 31.11 -16.66 -0.69
N LEU A 124 31.61 -16.54 0.55
CA LEU A 124 32.92 -15.94 0.81
C LEU A 124 34.06 -16.76 0.20
N THR A 125 34.04 -18.09 0.35
CA THR A 125 35.06 -18.98 -0.19
C THR A 125 35.11 -18.93 -1.72
N ALA A 126 33.95 -18.85 -2.37
CA ALA A 126 33.87 -18.71 -3.84
C ALA A 126 34.57 -17.43 -4.32
N LEU A 127 34.29 -16.29 -3.68
CA LEU A 127 34.96 -15.03 -4.02
C LEU A 127 36.44 -15.07 -3.67
N GLN A 128 36.84 -15.62 -2.53
CA GLN A 128 38.25 -15.74 -2.16
C GLN A 128 39.05 -16.53 -3.21
N LYS A 129 38.47 -17.60 -3.78
CA LYS A 129 39.07 -18.35 -4.88
C LYS A 129 39.20 -17.55 -6.17
N LEU A 130 38.22 -16.71 -6.48
CA LEU A 130 38.23 -15.86 -7.69
C LEU A 130 39.18 -14.66 -7.58
N LYS A 131 39.48 -14.18 -6.37
CA LYS A 131 40.26 -12.94 -6.15
C LYS A 131 41.63 -12.92 -6.84
N PRO A 132 42.47 -13.97 -6.78
CA PRO A 132 43.77 -13.98 -7.45
C PRO A 132 43.64 -13.88 -8.98
N GLU A 133 42.75 -14.69 -9.56
CA GLU A 133 42.49 -14.71 -11.01
C GLU A 133 41.89 -13.39 -11.49
N PHE A 134 40.99 -12.79 -10.70
CA PHE A 134 40.41 -11.50 -11.03
C PHE A 134 41.45 -10.38 -11.02
N GLY A 135 42.43 -10.45 -10.10
CA GLY A 135 43.55 -9.52 -10.04
C GLY A 135 44.41 -9.54 -11.31
N THR A 136 44.67 -10.71 -11.89
CA THR A 136 45.53 -10.87 -13.07
C THR A 136 44.77 -10.89 -14.40
N ALA A 137 43.43 -10.98 -14.38
CA ALA A 137 42.61 -10.98 -15.59
C ALA A 137 42.83 -9.71 -16.43
N ALA A 138 43.23 -9.92 -17.69
CA ALA A 138 43.42 -8.87 -18.70
C ALA A 138 42.07 -8.33 -19.21
N ASP A 139 41.10 -9.22 -19.42
CA ASP A 139 39.73 -8.88 -19.77
C ASP A 139 38.83 -9.00 -18.53
N ALA A 140 38.71 -7.90 -17.80
CA ALA A 140 37.89 -7.82 -16.60
C ALA A 140 36.38 -7.87 -16.90
N GLU A 141 35.95 -7.38 -18.07
CA GLU A 141 34.54 -7.37 -18.47
C GLU A 141 34.03 -8.79 -18.66
N SER A 142 34.72 -9.58 -19.49
CA SER A 142 34.35 -10.98 -19.71
C SER A 142 34.50 -11.80 -18.43
N PHE A 143 35.46 -11.46 -17.56
CA PHE A 143 35.62 -12.13 -16.27
C PHE A 143 34.44 -11.87 -15.32
N VAL A 144 33.98 -10.62 -15.22
CA VAL A 144 32.79 -10.25 -14.43
C VAL A 144 31.56 -10.95 -15.00
N ASN A 145 31.31 -10.85 -16.31
CA ASN A 145 30.12 -11.42 -16.94
C ASN A 145 30.02 -12.95 -16.81
N ARG A 146 31.14 -13.67 -16.63
CA ARG A 146 31.14 -15.12 -16.39
C ARG A 146 30.97 -15.51 -14.91
N ASN A 147 31.42 -14.67 -14.00
CA ASN A 147 31.56 -15.04 -12.58
C ASN A 147 30.62 -14.26 -11.65
N SER A 148 29.99 -13.19 -12.11
CA SER A 148 29.11 -12.31 -11.34
C SER A 148 27.64 -12.60 -11.63
N GLU A 149 26.77 -12.36 -10.64
CA GLU A 149 25.32 -12.35 -10.83
C GLU A 149 24.82 -11.01 -11.40
N GLU A 150 25.64 -9.97 -11.32
CA GLU A 150 25.40 -8.66 -11.93
C GLU A 150 26.31 -8.47 -13.16
N PRO A 151 25.79 -7.98 -14.30
CA PRO A 151 26.60 -7.74 -15.49
C PRO A 151 27.63 -6.63 -15.26
N PHE A 152 28.71 -6.66 -16.03
CA PHE A 152 29.74 -5.63 -15.99
C PHE A 152 29.15 -4.25 -16.34
N ASN A 153 29.48 -3.25 -15.51
CA ASN A 153 29.15 -1.86 -15.75
C ASN A 153 30.43 -1.07 -16.06
N GLY A 154 30.57 -0.62 -17.32
CA GLY A 154 31.72 0.14 -17.77
C GLY A 154 31.71 1.64 -17.43
N ALA A 155 30.72 2.12 -16.68
CA ALA A 155 30.64 3.53 -16.31
C ALA A 155 31.76 3.94 -15.32
N PHE A 156 32.21 5.19 -15.45
CA PHE A 156 33.02 5.81 -14.41
C PHE A 156 32.12 6.25 -13.27
N VAL A 157 32.56 6.00 -12.04
CA VAL A 157 31.86 6.40 -10.83
C VAL A 157 32.73 7.32 -9.99
N THR A 158 32.10 8.27 -9.31
CA THR A 158 32.73 9.14 -8.31
C THR A 158 32.41 8.62 -6.92
N LYS A 159 33.02 9.23 -5.89
CA LYS A 159 32.68 8.90 -4.50
C LYS A 159 31.18 9.06 -4.19
N LYS A 160 30.54 10.07 -4.79
CA LYS A 160 29.11 10.35 -4.59
C LYS A 160 28.21 9.34 -5.30
N SER A 161 28.60 8.88 -6.50
CA SER A 161 27.75 8.02 -7.31
C SER A 161 27.91 6.53 -7.04
N PHE A 162 29.03 6.09 -6.45
CA PHE A 162 29.22 4.67 -6.11
C PHE A 162 28.36 4.21 -4.92
N MET A 163 28.02 5.13 -4.01
CA MET A 163 27.06 4.93 -2.92
C MET A 163 27.31 3.67 -2.04
N SER A 164 28.56 3.28 -1.86
CA SER A 164 28.95 2.14 -1.01
C SER A 164 29.63 2.61 0.28
N PRO A 165 29.44 1.93 1.43
CA PRO A 165 30.23 2.18 2.64
C PRO A 165 31.74 2.01 2.43
N TYR A 166 32.14 1.24 1.41
CA TYR A 166 33.54 0.93 1.10
C TYR A 166 34.15 1.87 0.04
N THR A 167 33.43 2.92 -0.35
CA THR A 167 33.83 3.85 -1.41
C THR A 167 35.24 4.38 -1.20
N ASP A 168 35.56 4.91 -0.01
CA ASP A 168 36.90 5.48 0.24
C ASP A 168 38.00 4.43 0.17
N SER A 169 37.75 3.21 0.69
CA SER A 169 38.72 2.13 0.62
C SER A 169 39.01 1.69 -0.81
N ILE A 170 37.97 1.55 -1.64
CA ILE A 170 38.09 1.16 -3.05
C ILE A 170 38.74 2.27 -3.87
N MET A 171 38.27 3.51 -3.69
CA MET A 171 38.76 4.67 -4.41
C MET A 171 40.17 5.07 -4.01
N ASN A 172 40.72 4.63 -2.87
CA ASN A 172 42.12 4.89 -2.53
C ASN A 172 43.10 3.86 -3.13
N LEU A 173 42.61 2.77 -3.72
CA LEU A 173 43.47 1.76 -4.35
C LEU A 173 44.05 2.25 -5.69
N SER A 174 45.21 1.70 -6.07
CA SER A 174 45.76 1.90 -7.41
C SER A 174 44.98 1.12 -8.48
N ALA A 175 45.03 1.60 -9.73
CA ALA A 175 44.50 0.83 -10.86
C ALA A 175 45.19 -0.56 -10.94
N GLY A 176 44.40 -1.59 -11.22
CA GLY A 176 44.78 -3.00 -11.17
C GLY A 176 44.51 -3.70 -9.84
N SER A 177 44.35 -2.96 -8.74
CA SER A 177 44.12 -3.54 -7.41
C SER A 177 42.70 -4.04 -7.21
N VAL A 178 42.55 -5.10 -6.40
CA VAL A 178 41.24 -5.71 -6.06
C VAL A 178 40.95 -5.54 -4.57
N PHE A 179 39.80 -4.96 -4.26
CA PHE A 179 39.24 -4.84 -2.91
C PHE A 179 38.24 -5.97 -2.62
N GLY A 180 38.18 -6.40 -1.36
CA GLY A 180 37.23 -7.40 -0.87
C GLY A 180 37.82 -8.80 -0.65
N PRO A 181 36.97 -9.82 -0.42
CA PRO A 181 35.50 -9.74 -0.47
C PRO A 181 34.93 -8.86 0.66
N TYR A 182 33.86 -8.13 0.37
CA TYR A 182 33.13 -7.30 1.35
C TYR A 182 31.62 -7.48 1.17
N TYR A 183 30.82 -7.20 2.21
CA TYR A 183 29.36 -7.36 2.15
C TYR A 183 28.70 -6.01 1.92
N ASP A 184 27.89 -5.89 0.87
CA ASP A 184 27.18 -4.65 0.55
C ASP A 184 25.86 -4.95 -0.16
N ASN A 185 24.78 -4.37 0.36
CA ASN A 185 23.42 -4.46 -0.17
C ASN A 185 22.93 -5.90 -0.48
N GLY A 186 23.11 -6.85 0.46
CA GLY A 186 22.61 -8.23 0.29
C GLY A 186 23.58 -9.21 -0.38
N SER A 187 24.72 -8.73 -0.87
CA SER A 187 25.67 -9.54 -1.63
C SER A 187 27.09 -9.38 -1.12
N PHE A 188 27.88 -10.44 -1.25
CA PHE A 188 29.33 -10.35 -1.14
C PHE A 188 29.91 -9.92 -2.48
N LYS A 189 30.87 -8.99 -2.44
CA LYS A 189 31.43 -8.34 -3.62
C LYS A 189 32.95 -8.36 -3.64
N LEU A 190 33.53 -8.48 -4.83
CA LEU A 190 34.92 -8.16 -5.13
C LEU A 190 34.95 -7.04 -6.16
N THR A 191 35.75 -6.01 -5.91
CA THR A 191 35.80 -4.83 -6.79
C THR A 191 37.23 -4.55 -7.21
N LYS A 192 37.50 -4.60 -8.52
CA LYS A 192 38.78 -4.22 -9.12
C LYS A 192 38.70 -2.80 -9.65
N VAL A 193 39.70 -1.99 -9.31
CA VAL A 193 39.87 -0.66 -9.91
C VAL A 193 40.53 -0.86 -11.27
N LEU A 194 39.81 -0.58 -12.37
CA LEU A 194 40.36 -0.73 -13.72
C LEU A 194 41.17 0.50 -14.12
N GLU A 195 40.60 1.68 -13.88
CA GLU A 195 41.15 2.94 -14.38
C GLU A 195 40.74 4.07 -13.44
N LYS A 196 41.59 5.10 -13.33
CA LYS A 196 41.31 6.33 -12.60
C LYS A 196 41.61 7.54 -13.46
N LYS A 197 40.70 8.51 -13.44
CA LYS A 197 40.80 9.76 -14.18
C LYS A 197 40.20 10.91 -13.39
N ALA A 198 40.69 12.13 -13.62
CA ALA A 198 40.00 13.34 -13.20
C ALA A 198 38.97 13.69 -14.28
N LEU A 199 37.68 13.51 -13.98
CA LEU A 199 36.58 13.74 -14.93
C LEU A 199 35.55 14.71 -14.35
N PRO A 200 34.91 15.54 -15.19
CA PRO A 200 33.76 16.34 -14.77
C PRO A 200 32.56 15.45 -14.43
N ASP A 201 31.69 15.91 -13.53
CA ASP A 201 30.44 15.21 -13.22
C ASP A 201 29.41 15.34 -14.34
N SER A 202 29.50 16.41 -15.11
CA SER A 202 28.64 16.77 -16.22
C SER A 202 29.35 17.68 -17.20
N VAL A 203 28.98 17.53 -18.47
CA VAL A 203 29.54 18.29 -19.59
C VAL A 203 28.42 18.80 -20.47
N LYS A 204 28.61 20.01 -21.00
CA LYS A 204 27.79 20.56 -22.07
C LYS A 204 28.63 20.62 -23.33
N VAL A 205 28.13 20.06 -24.41
CA VAL A 205 28.79 20.05 -25.72
C VAL A 205 27.83 20.54 -26.79
N ARG A 206 28.37 20.95 -27.93
CA ARG A 206 27.61 21.05 -29.17
C ARG A 206 28.28 20.26 -30.27
N HIS A 207 27.49 19.67 -31.15
CA HIS A 207 28.02 18.81 -32.20
C HIS A 207 27.35 18.99 -33.57
N ILE A 208 28.01 18.49 -34.62
CA ILE A 208 27.43 18.22 -35.94
C ILE A 208 27.79 16.79 -36.32
N LEU A 209 26.79 15.98 -36.71
CA LEU A 209 26.98 14.62 -37.19
C LEU A 209 26.80 14.54 -38.71
N VAL A 210 27.75 13.94 -39.41
CA VAL A 210 27.60 13.46 -40.79
C VAL A 210 27.81 11.94 -40.80
N LYS A 211 26.74 11.17 -41.03
CA LYS A 211 26.74 9.72 -41.08
C LYS A 211 27.32 9.23 -42.41
N THR A 212 28.19 8.23 -42.32
CA THR A 212 28.61 7.41 -43.47
C THR A 212 27.69 6.21 -43.62
N GLU A 213 27.23 5.64 -42.50
CA GLU A 213 26.40 4.45 -42.47
C GLU A 213 25.34 4.52 -41.36
N GLU A 214 24.20 3.85 -41.55
CA GLU A 214 23.17 3.68 -40.53
C GLU A 214 22.59 2.27 -40.59
N ARG A 215 22.67 1.54 -39.47
CA ARG A 215 22.22 0.14 -39.34
C ARG A 215 22.75 -0.77 -40.47
N GLY A 216 24.03 -0.60 -40.81
CA GLY A 216 24.71 -1.36 -41.87
C GLY A 216 24.40 -0.93 -43.30
N ASN A 217 23.61 0.13 -43.51
CA ASN A 217 23.40 0.69 -44.84
C ASN A 217 24.34 1.88 -45.06
N VAL A 218 25.12 1.82 -46.14
CA VAL A 218 25.98 2.94 -46.55
C VAL A 218 25.10 4.08 -47.06
N LEU A 219 25.16 5.22 -46.37
CA LEU A 219 24.45 6.45 -46.73
C LEU A 219 25.34 7.36 -47.60
N LEU A 220 26.61 7.47 -47.24
CA LEU A 220 27.58 8.36 -47.87
C LEU A 220 28.96 7.70 -47.89
N ALA A 221 29.69 7.83 -49.01
CA ALA A 221 31.08 7.42 -49.07
C ALA A 221 31.93 8.21 -48.07
N ASP A 222 32.88 7.55 -47.41
CA ASP A 222 33.71 8.12 -46.35
C ASP A 222 34.39 9.44 -46.77
N SER A 223 34.97 9.49 -47.97
CA SER A 223 35.60 10.70 -48.50
C SER A 223 34.64 11.87 -48.70
N ILE A 224 33.36 11.59 -48.96
CA ILE A 224 32.32 12.61 -49.13
C ILE A 224 31.87 13.11 -47.75
N ALA A 225 31.63 12.21 -46.81
CA ALA A 225 31.28 12.56 -45.44
C ALA A 225 32.39 13.40 -44.78
N LYS A 226 33.66 13.06 -45.00
CA LYS A 226 34.80 13.83 -44.52
C LYS A 226 34.83 15.25 -45.10
N LYS A 227 34.65 15.40 -46.41
CA LYS A 227 34.56 16.74 -47.05
C LYS A 227 33.38 17.56 -46.54
N LYS A 228 32.25 16.89 -46.25
CA LYS A 228 31.05 17.55 -45.73
C LYS A 228 31.25 18.06 -44.30
N ILE A 229 31.86 17.26 -43.42
CA ILE A 229 32.18 17.72 -42.05
C ILE A 229 33.26 18.81 -42.05
N ASP A 230 34.25 18.74 -42.96
CA ASP A 230 35.28 19.77 -43.13
C ASP A 230 34.68 21.10 -43.63
N SER A 231 33.67 21.02 -44.49
CA SER A 231 32.91 22.20 -44.93
C SER A 231 32.12 22.83 -43.78
N ALA A 232 31.56 22.00 -42.90
CA ALA A 232 30.85 22.47 -41.70
C ALA A 232 31.83 23.17 -40.74
N GLU A 233 33.01 22.60 -40.50
CA GLU A 233 34.06 23.22 -39.68
C GLU A 233 34.53 24.55 -40.28
N LEU A 234 34.73 24.64 -41.61
CA LEU A 234 35.13 25.87 -42.27
C LEU A 234 34.07 26.96 -42.11
N ALA A 235 32.79 26.64 -42.30
CA ALA A 235 31.69 27.58 -42.11
C ALA A 235 31.65 28.15 -40.68
N ILE A 236 31.86 27.31 -39.67
CA ILE A 236 31.96 27.74 -38.26
C ILE A 236 33.16 28.67 -38.07
N LYS A 237 34.34 28.32 -38.61
CA LYS A 237 35.55 29.15 -38.52
C LYS A 237 35.39 30.51 -39.23
N SER A 238 34.58 30.57 -40.28
CA SER A 238 34.25 31.81 -41.00
C SER A 238 33.19 32.67 -40.32
N GLY A 239 32.67 32.26 -39.15
CA GLY A 239 31.74 33.06 -38.34
C GLY A 239 30.26 32.84 -38.64
N VAL A 240 29.89 31.79 -39.39
CA VAL A 240 28.49 31.39 -39.56
C VAL A 240 27.93 30.91 -38.21
N ASP A 241 26.68 31.26 -37.90
CA ASP A 241 26.02 30.83 -36.67
C ASP A 241 25.96 29.30 -36.57
N PHE A 242 26.33 28.75 -35.41
CA PHE A 242 26.45 27.30 -35.24
C PHE A 242 25.11 26.57 -35.45
N LYS A 243 23.98 27.17 -35.06
CA LYS A 243 22.65 26.58 -35.25
C LYS A 243 22.29 26.51 -36.74
N GLU A 244 22.70 27.51 -37.51
CA GLU A 244 22.56 27.49 -38.98
C GLU A 244 23.40 26.36 -39.61
N VAL A 245 24.63 26.16 -39.13
CA VAL A 245 25.48 25.05 -39.61
C VAL A 245 24.88 23.70 -39.21
N VAL A 246 24.37 23.54 -38.00
CA VAL A 246 23.67 22.32 -37.57
C VAL A 246 22.45 22.03 -38.44
N ALA A 247 21.63 23.03 -38.73
CA ALA A 247 20.45 22.88 -39.57
C ALA A 247 20.81 22.38 -40.98
N ARG A 248 21.93 22.88 -41.54
CA ARG A 248 22.41 22.55 -42.89
C ARG A 248 23.15 21.22 -42.98
N PHE A 249 24.01 20.92 -42.02
CA PHE A 249 24.99 19.83 -42.13
C PHE A 249 24.70 18.63 -41.23
N SER A 250 24.02 18.81 -40.10
CA SER A 250 23.81 17.73 -39.13
C SER A 250 22.73 16.75 -39.60
N GLU A 251 23.04 15.46 -39.49
CA GLU A 251 22.17 14.32 -39.75
C GLU A 251 21.66 13.69 -38.44
N ASP A 252 21.98 14.31 -37.31
CA ASP A 252 21.27 14.08 -36.05
C ASP A 252 20.01 14.95 -36.00
N ALA A 253 18.84 14.32 -36.18
CA ALA A 253 17.55 15.01 -36.11
C ALA A 253 17.24 15.53 -34.71
N GLY A 254 17.71 14.84 -33.66
CA GLY A 254 17.44 15.21 -32.26
C GLY A 254 18.13 16.49 -31.84
N SER A 255 19.26 16.83 -32.47
CA SER A 255 20.05 18.01 -32.11
C SER A 255 19.63 19.29 -32.84
N LYS A 256 18.78 19.23 -33.87
CA LYS A 256 18.48 20.40 -34.71
C LYS A 256 17.74 21.51 -33.96
N GLU A 257 16.78 21.13 -33.12
CA GLU A 257 15.98 22.08 -32.33
C GLU A 257 16.83 22.76 -31.25
N THR A 258 17.82 22.06 -30.68
CA THR A 258 18.74 22.56 -29.66
C THR A 258 19.98 23.24 -30.25
N GLY A 259 20.07 23.39 -31.57
CA GLY A 259 21.25 23.97 -32.22
C GLY A 259 22.52 23.15 -32.02
N GLY A 260 22.38 21.83 -31.88
CA GLY A 260 23.49 20.90 -31.70
C GLY A 260 23.89 20.65 -30.26
N GLU A 261 23.27 21.34 -29.29
CA GLU A 261 23.67 21.29 -27.87
C GLU A 261 23.12 20.05 -27.15
N TYR A 262 23.98 19.43 -26.34
CA TYR A 262 23.66 18.32 -25.45
C TYR A 262 24.36 18.48 -24.08
N ASP A 263 23.64 18.06 -23.04
CA ASP A 263 24.16 17.90 -21.69
C ASP A 263 24.28 16.42 -21.35
N PHE A 264 25.46 16.00 -20.88
CA PHE A 264 25.71 14.63 -20.46
C PHE A 264 26.25 14.60 -19.04
N SER A 265 25.70 13.72 -18.21
CA SER A 265 26.30 13.35 -16.92
C SER A 265 27.35 12.27 -17.11
N LEU A 266 28.30 12.17 -16.17
CA LEU A 266 29.35 11.15 -16.19
C LEU A 266 28.80 9.72 -16.24
N SER A 267 27.64 9.48 -15.63
CA SER A 267 26.96 8.17 -15.66
C SER A 267 26.52 7.74 -17.07
N GLN A 268 26.31 8.70 -17.98
CA GLN A 268 25.92 8.45 -19.36
C GLN A 268 27.13 8.23 -20.28
N ARG A 269 28.37 8.48 -19.81
CA ARG A 269 29.59 8.39 -20.62
C ARG A 269 29.75 7.02 -21.32
N SER A 270 29.36 5.92 -20.67
CA SER A 270 29.44 4.57 -21.25
C SER A 270 28.35 4.28 -22.30
N GLY A 271 27.26 5.05 -22.31
CA GLY A 271 26.19 4.95 -23.31
C GLY A 271 26.40 5.83 -24.55
N ILE A 272 27.50 6.57 -24.60
CA ILE A 272 27.89 7.41 -25.73
C ILE A 272 29.09 6.76 -26.42
N SER A 273 29.18 6.87 -27.74
CA SER A 273 30.32 6.37 -28.52
C SER A 273 31.64 6.85 -27.94
N LYS A 274 32.61 5.94 -27.81
CA LYS A 274 33.85 6.16 -27.07
C LYS A 274 34.59 7.41 -27.54
N GLU A 275 34.75 7.59 -28.84
CA GLU A 275 35.49 8.70 -29.44
C GLU A 275 34.81 10.05 -29.15
N PHE A 276 33.48 10.06 -29.09
CA PHE A 276 32.71 11.25 -28.73
C PHE A 276 32.84 11.55 -27.22
N ALA A 277 32.66 10.52 -26.39
CA ALA A 277 32.73 10.63 -24.94
C ALA A 277 34.11 11.11 -24.47
N ASP A 278 35.19 10.63 -25.11
CA ASP A 278 36.55 11.04 -24.79
C ASP A 278 36.75 12.55 -25.06
N VAL A 279 36.22 13.09 -26.17
CA VAL A 279 36.28 14.54 -26.42
C VAL A 279 35.45 15.32 -25.39
N ALA A 280 34.22 14.89 -25.14
CA ALA A 280 33.30 15.60 -24.26
C ALA A 280 33.81 15.68 -22.81
N PHE A 281 34.33 14.57 -22.28
CA PHE A 281 34.71 14.44 -20.87
C PHE A 281 36.20 14.62 -20.57
N GLU A 282 37.10 14.40 -21.55
CA GLU A 282 38.56 14.50 -21.34
C GLU A 282 39.19 15.69 -22.08
N GLY A 283 38.47 16.32 -23.01
CA GLY A 283 38.87 17.57 -23.65
C GLY A 283 38.80 18.77 -22.71
N ARG A 284 39.25 19.94 -23.18
CA ARG A 284 39.17 21.22 -22.45
C ARG A 284 37.97 22.03 -22.90
N VAL A 285 37.41 22.85 -22.00
CA VAL A 285 36.39 23.84 -22.39
C VAL A 285 36.91 24.73 -23.53
N GLY A 286 36.11 24.84 -24.60
CA GLY A 286 36.45 25.53 -25.85
C GLY A 286 37.15 24.67 -26.91
N GLU A 287 37.58 23.45 -26.56
CA GLU A 287 38.19 22.50 -27.49
C GLU A 287 37.20 22.08 -28.57
N LYS A 288 37.71 21.99 -29.80
CA LYS A 288 36.96 21.65 -31.02
C LYS A 288 37.67 20.49 -31.69
N LYS A 289 36.96 19.40 -31.96
CA LYS A 289 37.58 18.22 -32.57
C LYS A 289 36.62 17.50 -33.50
N ILE A 290 37.16 17.05 -34.63
CA ILE A 290 36.48 16.10 -35.51
C ILE A 290 36.92 14.69 -35.13
N VAL A 291 35.96 13.82 -34.86
CA VAL A 291 36.19 12.39 -34.60
C VAL A 291 35.32 11.55 -35.51
N LYS A 292 35.81 10.37 -35.88
CA LYS A 292 34.99 9.35 -36.55
C LYS A 292 34.51 8.35 -35.51
N VAL A 293 33.21 8.13 -35.48
CA VAL A 293 32.54 7.13 -34.64
C VAL A 293 32.14 5.96 -35.54
N ASP A 294 32.29 4.75 -35.02
CA ASP A 294 31.83 3.52 -35.66
C ASP A 294 31.24 2.61 -34.57
N ASN A 295 29.94 2.37 -34.61
CA ASN A 295 29.22 1.51 -33.67
C ASN A 295 28.06 0.77 -34.35
N ASP A 296 27.43 -0.16 -33.62
CA ASP A 296 26.35 -1.01 -34.14
C ASP A 296 25.14 -0.25 -34.72
N ALA A 297 24.92 1.00 -34.30
CA ALA A 297 23.80 1.82 -34.73
C ALA A 297 24.13 2.64 -35.97
N TYR A 298 25.33 3.24 -36.03
CA TYR A 298 25.77 4.09 -37.14
C TYR A 298 27.31 4.26 -37.17
N ALA A 299 27.81 4.65 -38.34
CA ALA A 299 29.17 5.16 -38.50
C ALA A 299 29.10 6.59 -39.07
N GLY A 300 30.03 7.46 -38.67
CA GLY A 300 30.04 8.84 -39.16
C GLY A 300 31.08 9.74 -38.51
N TYR A 301 31.16 10.96 -39.01
CA TYR A 301 32.01 12.01 -38.46
C TYR A 301 31.21 12.95 -37.56
N HIS A 302 31.76 13.23 -36.39
CA HIS A 302 31.27 14.25 -35.48
C HIS A 302 32.27 15.40 -35.43
N TYR A 303 31.81 16.63 -35.67
CA TYR A 303 32.47 17.82 -35.14
C TYR A 303 31.92 18.08 -33.75
N ILE A 304 32.77 18.20 -32.74
CA ILE A 304 32.38 18.35 -31.34
C ILE A 304 33.08 19.57 -30.77
N GLU A 305 32.34 20.40 -30.05
CA GLU A 305 32.87 21.49 -29.25
C GLU A 305 32.43 21.37 -27.80
N VAL A 306 33.39 21.43 -26.87
CA VAL A 306 33.13 21.40 -25.43
C VAL A 306 32.77 22.80 -24.97
N LEU A 307 31.54 22.99 -24.51
CA LEU A 307 31.02 24.30 -24.07
C LEU A 307 31.22 24.53 -22.58
N GLU A 308 31.00 23.50 -21.76
CA GLU A 308 31.09 23.59 -20.31
C GLU A 308 31.48 22.24 -19.71
N GLN A 309 32.22 22.27 -18.59
CA GLN A 309 32.51 21.11 -17.75
C GLN A 309 32.33 21.53 -16.29
N LYS A 310 31.65 20.70 -15.50
CA LYS A 310 31.37 20.98 -14.08
C LYS A 310 32.04 19.98 -13.16
N SER A 311 32.46 20.47 -11.98
CA SER A 311 32.92 19.67 -10.84
C SER A 311 33.88 18.53 -11.21
N ILE A 312 35.01 18.87 -11.83
CA ILE A 312 36.09 17.93 -12.14
C ILE A 312 36.62 17.32 -10.84
N GLN A 313 36.56 15.99 -10.76
CA GLN A 313 36.94 15.23 -9.57
C GLN A 313 37.48 13.86 -9.95
N GLU A 314 38.11 13.17 -9.01
CA GLU A 314 38.56 11.79 -9.22
C GLU A 314 37.36 10.86 -9.47
N ALA A 315 37.42 10.13 -10.57
CA ALA A 315 36.47 9.12 -10.97
C ALA A 315 37.23 7.82 -11.31
N ALA A 316 36.62 6.69 -10.99
CA ALA A 316 37.18 5.37 -11.25
C ALA A 316 36.23 4.53 -12.10
N LYS A 317 36.80 3.77 -13.03
CA LYS A 317 36.10 2.67 -13.70
C LYS A 317 36.34 1.40 -12.89
N LEU A 318 35.26 0.76 -12.48
CA LEU A 318 35.31 -0.39 -11.57
C LEU A 318 34.76 -1.64 -12.26
N ALA A 319 35.35 -2.79 -11.95
CA ALA A 319 34.78 -4.10 -12.27
C ALA A 319 34.38 -4.78 -10.97
N THR A 320 33.10 -5.15 -10.83
CA THR A 320 32.58 -5.73 -9.59
C THR A 320 32.02 -7.12 -9.86
N ILE A 321 32.47 -8.11 -9.10
CA ILE A 321 31.86 -9.44 -9.03
C ILE A 321 30.92 -9.44 -7.83
N SER A 322 29.62 -9.68 -8.07
CA SER A 322 28.58 -9.77 -7.03
C SER A 322 28.12 -11.21 -6.89
N LYS A 323 28.07 -11.70 -5.64
CA LYS A 323 27.50 -13.00 -5.25
C LYS A 323 26.52 -12.77 -4.11
N SER A 324 25.24 -12.97 -4.39
CA SER A 324 24.19 -12.72 -3.40
C SER A 324 24.24 -13.75 -2.27
N LEU A 325 23.91 -13.31 -1.07
CA LEU A 325 23.79 -14.19 0.09
C LEU A 325 22.35 -14.70 0.17
N TYR A 326 22.10 -15.87 -0.41
CA TYR A 326 20.83 -16.57 -0.30
C TYR A 326 20.98 -17.82 0.55
N ALA A 327 19.88 -18.26 1.15
CA ALA A 327 19.82 -19.54 1.81
C ALA A 327 19.89 -20.65 0.75
N GLY A 328 20.95 -21.46 0.80
CA GLY A 328 21.12 -22.59 -0.09
C GLY A 328 20.10 -23.70 0.19
N ASP A 329 20.09 -24.71 -0.68
CA ASP A 329 19.17 -25.85 -0.60
C ASP A 329 19.24 -26.54 0.76
N GLU A 330 20.42 -26.67 1.37
CA GLU A 330 20.56 -27.30 2.68
C GLU A 330 19.88 -26.50 3.80
N THR A 331 20.00 -25.17 3.77
CA THR A 331 19.34 -24.27 4.73
C THR A 331 17.82 -24.28 4.53
N GLN A 332 17.37 -24.26 3.28
CA GLN A 332 15.94 -24.37 2.95
C GLN A 332 15.37 -25.72 3.43
N ASN A 333 16.08 -26.81 3.16
CA ASN A 333 15.69 -28.16 3.58
C ASN A 333 15.67 -28.29 5.12
N ALA A 334 16.61 -27.67 5.82
CA ALA A 334 16.63 -27.66 7.28
C ALA A 334 15.42 -26.91 7.86
N SER A 335 15.11 -25.72 7.36
CA SER A 335 13.91 -24.97 7.79
C SER A 335 12.62 -25.71 7.45
N TYR A 336 12.54 -26.34 6.27
CA TYR A 336 11.39 -27.16 5.85
C TYR A 336 11.21 -28.38 6.76
N ALA A 337 12.30 -29.06 7.10
CA ALA A 337 12.28 -30.21 8.00
C ALA A 337 11.79 -29.83 9.41
N GLN A 338 12.25 -28.68 9.93
CA GLN A 338 11.76 -28.16 11.22
C GLN A 338 10.26 -27.85 11.19
N ALA A 339 9.78 -27.19 10.13
CA ALA A 339 8.36 -26.89 9.97
C ALA A 339 7.53 -28.17 9.84
N THR A 340 8.02 -29.15 9.07
CA THR A 340 7.36 -30.44 8.85
C THR A 340 7.30 -31.28 10.13
N GLU A 341 8.40 -31.33 10.90
CA GLU A 341 8.43 -32.00 12.21
C GLU A 341 7.44 -31.33 13.17
N PHE A 342 7.39 -30.00 13.18
CA PHE A 342 6.46 -29.25 14.01
C PHE A 342 5.00 -29.55 13.64
N ALA A 343 4.64 -29.50 12.35
CA ALA A 343 3.29 -29.81 11.89
C ALA A 343 2.90 -31.28 12.17
N GLY A 344 3.82 -32.22 11.95
CA GLY A 344 3.56 -33.65 12.11
C GLY A 344 3.40 -34.10 13.58
N ARG A 345 4.08 -33.45 14.52
CA ARG A 345 3.99 -33.79 15.96
C ARG A 345 2.85 -33.07 16.67
N ASN A 346 2.40 -31.92 16.16
CA ASN A 346 1.46 -31.05 16.85
C ASN A 346 0.15 -30.92 16.06
N THR A 347 -0.58 -32.02 15.91
CA THR A 347 -1.75 -32.11 15.03
C THR A 347 -3.06 -31.55 15.60
N ASN A 348 -3.03 -31.01 16.83
CA ASN A 348 -4.18 -30.44 17.51
C ASN A 348 -3.79 -29.20 18.34
N GLU A 349 -4.80 -28.44 18.74
CA GLU A 349 -4.65 -27.18 19.47
C GLU A 349 -3.73 -27.26 20.70
N LYS A 350 -3.97 -28.23 21.57
CA LYS A 350 -3.21 -28.35 22.83
C LYS A 350 -1.73 -28.62 22.57
N ALA A 351 -1.43 -29.57 21.67
CA ALA A 351 -0.06 -29.91 21.30
C ALA A 351 0.66 -28.73 20.63
N PHE A 352 -0.05 -28.01 19.75
CA PHE A 352 0.47 -26.81 19.10
C PHE A 352 0.86 -25.74 20.13
N ASP A 353 -0.05 -25.37 21.03
CA ASP A 353 0.20 -24.31 22.01
C ASP A 353 1.30 -24.67 23.02
N GLU A 354 1.36 -25.94 23.45
CA GLU A 354 2.43 -26.44 24.31
C GLU A 354 3.79 -26.40 23.60
N ALA A 355 3.86 -26.83 22.33
CA ALA A 355 5.09 -26.84 21.55
C ALA A 355 5.60 -25.43 21.22
N VAL A 356 4.69 -24.49 20.90
CA VAL A 356 5.02 -23.07 20.75
C VAL A 356 5.69 -22.55 22.00
N LYS A 357 5.08 -22.79 23.17
CA LYS A 357 5.60 -22.33 24.46
C LYS A 357 6.94 -22.99 24.80
N SER A 358 7.06 -24.30 24.62
CA SER A 358 8.29 -25.04 24.99
C SER A 358 9.48 -24.69 24.09
N LYS A 359 9.22 -24.41 22.80
CA LYS A 359 10.26 -24.05 21.81
C LYS A 359 10.51 -22.54 21.73
N GLY A 360 9.78 -21.72 22.50
CA GLY A 360 9.91 -20.26 22.48
C GLY A 360 9.57 -19.65 21.12
N LEU A 361 8.66 -20.29 20.36
CA LEU A 361 8.26 -19.80 19.05
C LEU A 361 7.33 -18.61 19.18
N ASN A 362 7.42 -17.67 18.25
CA ASN A 362 6.51 -16.54 18.19
C ASN A 362 5.18 -16.97 17.56
N LYS A 363 4.08 -16.83 18.30
CA LYS A 363 2.72 -17.15 17.83
C LYS A 363 2.04 -15.86 17.38
N LEU A 364 1.71 -15.81 16.09
CA LEU A 364 1.05 -14.67 15.46
C LEU A 364 -0.42 -14.98 15.20
N GLN A 365 -1.26 -13.96 15.19
CA GLN A 365 -2.71 -14.07 14.97
C GLN A 365 -3.12 -13.42 13.66
N ALA A 366 -3.98 -14.08 12.91
CA ALA A 366 -4.65 -13.52 11.74
C ALA A 366 -6.17 -13.73 11.85
N PRO A 367 -6.89 -12.73 12.39
CA PRO A 367 -8.34 -12.82 12.56
C PRO A 367 -9.10 -12.42 11.29
N ASN A 368 -10.38 -12.82 11.23
CA ASN A 368 -11.38 -12.30 10.28
C ASN A 368 -11.05 -12.49 8.79
N VAL A 369 -10.41 -13.59 8.41
CA VAL A 369 -10.06 -13.90 7.03
C VAL A 369 -11.28 -14.42 6.27
N LYS A 370 -11.67 -13.73 5.21
CA LYS A 370 -12.83 -14.07 4.37
C LYS A 370 -12.43 -14.96 3.21
N VAL A 371 -13.39 -15.75 2.71
CA VAL A 371 -13.16 -16.71 1.61
C VAL A 371 -12.66 -16.04 0.32
N ASN A 372 -13.03 -14.77 0.11
CA ASN A 372 -12.69 -13.97 -1.07
C ASN A 372 -11.43 -13.13 -0.90
N ASP A 373 -10.79 -13.19 0.27
CA ASP A 373 -9.52 -12.50 0.48
C ASP A 373 -8.42 -13.24 -0.31
N PHE A 374 -7.41 -12.48 -0.74
CA PHE A 374 -6.19 -13.00 -1.39
C PHE A 374 -4.99 -12.94 -0.46
N VAL A 375 -5.12 -12.15 0.61
CA VAL A 375 -4.07 -11.89 1.57
C VAL A 375 -4.55 -12.25 2.96
N VAL A 376 -3.66 -12.84 3.76
CA VAL A 376 -3.89 -13.07 5.18
C VAL A 376 -3.08 -12.01 5.95
N PRO A 377 -3.71 -11.27 6.89
CA PRO A 377 -3.00 -10.29 7.70
C PRO A 377 -1.74 -10.88 8.35
N GLY A 378 -0.58 -10.26 8.12
CA GLY A 378 0.74 -10.69 8.62
C GLY A 378 1.45 -11.76 7.77
N LEU A 379 0.71 -12.56 6.99
CA LEU A 379 1.30 -13.56 6.08
C LEU A 379 1.49 -13.04 4.65
N GLY A 380 0.73 -12.03 4.23
CA GLY A 380 0.79 -11.52 2.87
C GLY A 380 -0.08 -12.33 1.91
N SER A 381 0.36 -12.52 0.67
CA SER A 381 -0.39 -13.28 -0.35
C SER A 381 -0.40 -14.76 0.00
N SER A 382 -1.55 -15.32 0.40
CA SER A 382 -1.59 -16.63 1.05
C SER A 382 -2.85 -17.42 0.69
N ARG A 383 -3.11 -17.57 -0.61
CA ARG A 383 -4.38 -18.15 -1.10
C ARG A 383 -4.60 -19.59 -0.64
N GLU A 384 -3.53 -20.39 -0.57
CA GLU A 384 -3.60 -21.78 -0.15
C GLU A 384 -3.95 -21.94 1.33
N VAL A 385 -3.43 -21.03 2.17
CA VAL A 385 -3.79 -20.96 3.60
C VAL A 385 -5.28 -20.67 3.73
N ILE A 386 -5.79 -19.69 3.00
CA ILE A 386 -7.22 -19.35 3.02
C ILE A 386 -8.07 -20.54 2.58
N ARG A 387 -7.65 -21.29 1.54
CA ARG A 387 -8.38 -22.50 1.12
C ARG A 387 -8.45 -23.52 2.26
N TRP A 388 -7.31 -23.85 2.86
CA TRP A 388 -7.25 -24.78 4.00
C TRP A 388 -8.11 -24.32 5.17
N MET A 389 -8.10 -23.03 5.52
CA MET A 389 -8.90 -22.48 6.63
C MET A 389 -10.41 -22.73 6.48
N TYR A 390 -10.92 -22.86 5.25
CA TYR A 390 -12.34 -23.10 4.97
C TYR A 390 -12.70 -24.59 4.87
N ASP A 391 -11.70 -25.47 4.74
CA ASP A 391 -11.87 -26.93 4.76
C ASP A 391 -11.63 -27.52 6.17
N ALA A 392 -10.85 -26.82 7.01
CA ALA A 392 -10.47 -27.23 8.35
C ALA A 392 -11.54 -26.99 9.43
N LYS A 393 -11.40 -27.67 10.57
CA LYS A 393 -12.21 -27.49 11.79
C LYS A 393 -11.43 -26.71 12.85
N VAL A 394 -12.15 -26.08 13.78
CA VAL A 394 -11.52 -25.38 14.91
C VAL A 394 -10.63 -26.36 15.68
N GLY A 395 -9.38 -25.95 15.91
CA GLY A 395 -8.34 -26.74 16.56
C GLY A 395 -7.47 -27.57 15.61
N ASP A 396 -7.83 -27.68 14.33
CA ASP A 396 -7.00 -28.35 13.32
C ASP A 396 -5.71 -27.55 13.06
N VAL A 397 -4.62 -28.29 12.84
CA VAL A 397 -3.32 -27.74 12.47
C VAL A 397 -3.00 -28.08 11.02
N SER A 398 -2.47 -27.10 10.28
CA SER A 398 -2.23 -27.20 8.85
C SER A 398 -1.00 -28.02 8.50
N GLN A 399 -0.93 -28.44 7.24
CA GLN A 399 0.34 -28.73 6.59
C GLN A 399 1.25 -27.49 6.55
N VAL A 400 2.52 -27.70 6.19
CA VAL A 400 3.46 -26.61 5.96
C VAL A 400 3.09 -25.86 4.69
N PHE A 401 3.01 -24.54 4.77
CA PHE A 401 2.88 -23.65 3.62
C PHE A 401 4.20 -22.91 3.38
N ASP A 402 4.62 -22.79 2.12
CA ASP A 402 5.73 -21.94 1.70
C ASP A 402 5.19 -20.57 1.29
N ILE A 403 5.59 -19.52 2.02
CA ILE A 403 5.09 -18.15 1.83
C ILE A 403 6.26 -17.18 2.00
N ASP A 404 6.65 -16.53 0.90
CA ASP A 404 7.63 -15.43 0.86
C ASP A 404 8.92 -15.73 1.65
N GLY A 405 9.55 -16.87 1.36
CA GLY A 405 10.83 -17.25 1.99
C GLY A 405 10.70 -17.71 3.44
N ARG A 406 9.52 -18.18 3.84
CA ARG A 406 9.22 -18.69 5.18
C ARG A 406 8.29 -19.88 5.08
N TYR A 407 8.49 -20.85 5.97
CA TYR A 407 7.55 -21.95 6.14
C TYR A 407 6.58 -21.65 7.28
N ILE A 408 5.29 -21.83 7.03
CA ILE A 408 4.21 -21.49 7.95
C ILE A 408 3.44 -22.74 8.35
N VAL A 409 3.15 -22.86 9.65
CA VAL A 409 2.21 -23.85 10.18
C VAL A 409 1.14 -23.09 10.97
N ALA A 410 -0.12 -23.28 10.60
CA ALA A 410 -1.26 -22.57 11.16
C ALA A 410 -2.18 -23.50 11.93
N LYS A 411 -2.85 -22.97 12.95
CA LYS A 411 -3.92 -23.60 13.73
C LYS A 411 -5.19 -22.78 13.53
N LEU A 412 -6.30 -23.43 13.15
CA LEU A 412 -7.59 -22.74 13.04
C LEU A 412 -8.17 -22.47 14.43
N THR A 413 -8.42 -21.21 14.76
CA THR A 413 -8.89 -20.80 16.10
C THR A 413 -10.36 -20.45 16.16
N ASP A 414 -10.94 -19.97 15.05
CA ASP A 414 -12.36 -19.59 15.04
C ASP A 414 -13.02 -19.78 13.67
N ILE A 415 -14.28 -20.19 13.71
CA ILE A 415 -15.18 -20.33 12.56
C ILE A 415 -16.41 -19.46 12.81
N GLN A 416 -16.51 -18.37 12.05
CA GLN A 416 -17.68 -17.51 12.04
C GLN A 416 -18.45 -17.69 10.73
N ASP A 417 -19.63 -18.29 10.81
CA ASP A 417 -20.49 -18.51 9.64
C ASP A 417 -21.39 -17.30 9.37
N LYS A 418 -21.85 -17.15 8.13
CA LYS A 418 -22.86 -16.14 7.77
C LYS A 418 -24.15 -16.40 8.55
N GLY A 419 -24.73 -15.35 9.12
CA GLY A 419 -25.97 -15.42 9.90
C GLY A 419 -25.83 -14.78 11.28
N MET A 420 -26.63 -15.23 12.24
CA MET A 420 -26.52 -14.72 13.61
C MET A 420 -25.21 -15.18 14.24
N THR A 421 -24.48 -14.24 14.84
CA THR A 421 -23.28 -14.54 15.61
C THR A 421 -23.62 -15.55 16.71
N LYS A 422 -22.79 -16.58 16.87
CA LYS A 422 -22.95 -17.58 17.94
C LYS A 422 -22.48 -16.97 19.27
N LEU A 423 -23.17 -17.29 20.36
CA LEU A 423 -22.71 -16.93 21.70
C LEU A 423 -21.42 -17.71 22.01
N ASN A 424 -20.38 -17.01 22.45
CA ASN A 424 -19.10 -17.59 22.84
C ASN A 424 -18.52 -16.83 24.05
N THR A 425 -17.41 -17.33 24.60
CA THR A 425 -16.78 -16.75 25.80
C THR A 425 -16.35 -15.30 25.61
N ALA A 426 -16.03 -14.89 24.38
CA ALA A 426 -15.54 -13.54 24.07
C ALA A 426 -16.69 -12.50 24.00
N ASN A 427 -17.84 -12.85 23.40
CA ASN A 427 -18.95 -11.91 23.21
C ASN A 427 -20.00 -11.94 24.33
N ARG A 428 -20.09 -13.04 25.08
CA ARG A 428 -21.09 -13.23 26.14
C ARG A 428 -21.10 -12.12 27.20
N PRO A 429 -19.96 -11.67 27.77
CA PRO A 429 -19.97 -10.65 28.83
C PRO A 429 -20.60 -9.33 28.39
N ALA A 430 -20.35 -8.91 27.15
CA ALA A 430 -20.89 -7.68 26.60
C ALA A 430 -22.41 -7.76 26.41
N ILE A 431 -22.92 -8.89 25.91
CA ILE A 431 -24.36 -9.11 25.70
C ILE A 431 -25.07 -9.25 27.05
N GLU A 432 -24.48 -9.96 28.02
CA GLU A 432 -25.00 -10.09 29.38
C GLU A 432 -25.16 -8.71 30.05
N ALA A 433 -24.19 -7.80 29.88
CA ALA A 433 -24.29 -6.45 30.42
C ALA A 433 -25.48 -5.67 29.83
N GLN A 434 -25.73 -5.79 28.52
CA GLN A 434 -26.87 -5.13 27.87
C GLN A 434 -28.22 -5.71 28.31
N VAL A 435 -28.32 -7.04 28.41
CA VAL A 435 -29.53 -7.71 28.89
C VAL A 435 -29.82 -7.35 30.35
N LYS A 436 -28.79 -7.32 31.21
CA LYS A 436 -28.94 -6.83 32.58
C LYS A 436 -29.47 -5.41 32.60
N ALA A 437 -28.92 -4.51 31.78
CA ALA A 437 -29.35 -3.12 31.71
C ALA A 437 -30.84 -3.01 31.29
N GLU A 438 -31.28 -3.74 30.27
CA GLU A 438 -32.69 -3.75 29.85
C GLU A 438 -33.62 -4.26 30.98
N LYS A 439 -33.27 -5.37 31.63
CA LYS A 439 -34.06 -5.93 32.74
C LYS A 439 -34.12 -5.01 33.96
N LYS A 440 -33.02 -4.33 34.30
CA LYS A 440 -33.00 -3.33 35.37
C LYS A 440 -33.87 -2.14 35.03
N ALA A 441 -33.76 -1.62 33.81
CA ALA A 441 -34.59 -0.51 33.35
C ALA A 441 -36.09 -0.86 33.40
N GLU A 442 -36.45 -2.11 33.10
CA GLU A 442 -37.82 -2.62 33.24
C GLU A 442 -38.31 -2.62 34.69
N LYS A 443 -37.56 -3.23 35.60
CA LYS A 443 -37.90 -3.24 37.02
C LYS A 443 -38.01 -1.84 37.62
N ILE A 444 -37.11 -0.93 37.23
CA ILE A 444 -37.14 0.48 37.67
C ILE A 444 -38.41 1.17 37.14
N ALA A 445 -38.72 1.01 35.85
CA ALA A 445 -39.90 1.60 35.23
C ALA A 445 -41.22 1.06 35.85
N GLU A 446 -41.23 -0.21 36.28
CA GLU A 446 -42.37 -0.83 36.94
C GLU A 446 -42.54 -0.35 38.39
N LYS A 447 -41.42 -0.25 39.13
CA LYS A 447 -41.40 0.10 40.56
C LYS A 447 -41.67 1.59 40.79
N TYR A 448 -41.07 2.45 39.98
CA TYR A 448 -41.16 3.90 40.17
C TYR A 448 -42.13 4.49 39.16
N LYS A 449 -43.34 4.77 39.59
CA LYS A 449 -44.40 5.41 38.78
C LYS A 449 -44.92 6.63 39.53
N GLY A 450 -45.37 7.63 38.79
CA GLY A 450 -45.97 8.80 39.40
C GLY A 450 -46.56 9.75 38.36
N ASN A 451 -47.48 10.58 38.83
CA ASN A 451 -48.20 11.54 37.97
C ASN A 451 -47.44 12.87 37.81
N ASN A 452 -46.33 13.06 38.53
CA ASN A 452 -45.45 14.22 38.42
C ASN A 452 -44.02 13.85 38.86
N LEU A 453 -43.05 14.70 38.51
CA LEU A 453 -41.64 14.46 38.82
C LEU A 453 -41.33 14.46 40.32
N ALA A 454 -42.02 15.27 41.14
CA ALA A 454 -41.76 15.36 42.57
C ALA A 454 -42.07 14.04 43.29
N ALA A 455 -43.20 13.40 42.96
CA ALA A 455 -43.57 12.09 43.50
C ALA A 455 -42.58 10.98 43.09
N ILE A 456 -42.10 11.03 41.84
CA ILE A 456 -41.10 10.08 41.33
C ILE A 456 -39.74 10.28 42.01
N ALA A 457 -39.31 11.54 42.14
CA ALA A 457 -38.09 11.93 42.86
C ALA A 457 -38.13 11.42 44.31
N GLN A 458 -39.22 11.69 45.03
CA GLN A 458 -39.39 11.28 46.41
C GLN A 458 -39.39 9.74 46.57
N SER A 459 -40.15 9.02 45.75
CA SER A 459 -40.22 7.55 45.83
C SER A 459 -38.91 6.87 45.45
N SER A 460 -38.10 7.46 44.57
CA SER A 460 -36.81 6.94 44.13
C SER A 460 -35.60 7.44 44.94
N GLY A 461 -35.82 8.39 45.86
CA GLY A 461 -34.74 9.06 46.59
C GLY A 461 -33.82 9.90 45.69
N GLN A 462 -34.30 10.29 44.51
CA GLN A 462 -33.56 11.10 43.55
C GLN A 462 -34.03 12.56 43.60
N GLN A 463 -33.28 13.45 42.96
CA GLN A 463 -33.63 14.87 42.88
C GLN A 463 -34.17 15.23 41.49
N VAL A 464 -35.09 16.19 41.45
CA VAL A 464 -35.51 16.81 40.19
C VAL A 464 -34.38 17.72 39.71
N GLN A 465 -33.89 17.48 38.51
CA GLN A 465 -32.84 18.24 37.85
C GLN A 465 -33.39 19.00 36.65
N ASN A 466 -32.61 19.94 36.13
CA ASN A 466 -32.97 20.76 35.00
C ASN A 466 -31.92 20.62 33.90
N ALA A 467 -32.39 20.53 32.67
CA ALA A 467 -31.56 20.61 31.48
C ALA A 467 -32.21 21.64 30.54
N ASP A 468 -31.55 22.78 30.42
CA ASP A 468 -32.05 23.90 29.63
C ASP A 468 -31.25 24.05 28.33
N SER A 469 -31.89 24.57 27.29
CA SER A 469 -31.24 25.05 26.05
C SER A 469 -30.46 24.00 25.26
N PHE A 470 -30.99 22.78 25.16
CA PHE A 470 -30.43 21.77 24.26
C PHE A 470 -31.18 21.66 22.95
N ASN A 471 -30.48 21.31 21.86
CA ASN A 471 -31.09 21.19 20.53
C ASN A 471 -31.41 19.74 20.16
N ALA A 472 -32.30 19.55 19.18
CA ALA A 472 -32.73 18.23 18.71
C ALA A 472 -31.68 17.49 17.86
N ALA A 473 -30.60 18.16 17.44
CA ALA A 473 -29.57 17.58 16.58
C ALA A 473 -28.44 16.86 17.34
N THR A 474 -28.29 17.08 18.64
CA THR A 474 -27.23 16.46 19.46
C THR A 474 -27.79 15.44 20.44
N ASN A 475 -27.08 14.31 20.59
CA ASN A 475 -27.49 13.23 21.50
C ASN A 475 -26.82 13.28 22.88
N PHE A 476 -25.90 14.23 23.12
CA PHE A 476 -25.14 14.37 24.36
C PHE A 476 -25.35 15.75 24.99
N PHE A 477 -25.62 15.78 26.29
CA PHE A 477 -25.74 17.02 27.07
C PHE A 477 -25.08 16.87 28.44
N PRO A 478 -24.34 17.88 28.94
CA PRO A 478 -23.63 17.77 30.22
C PRO A 478 -24.50 17.33 31.41
N ALA A 479 -25.76 17.78 31.47
CA ALA A 479 -26.67 17.45 32.57
C ALA A 479 -27.29 16.04 32.48
N ILE A 480 -27.43 15.48 31.27
CA ILE A 480 -28.16 14.22 31.03
C ILE A 480 -27.22 13.08 30.61
N GLY A 481 -26.11 13.38 29.95
CA GLY A 481 -25.23 12.42 29.29
C GLY A 481 -25.64 12.14 27.84
N PHE A 482 -25.22 10.98 27.32
CA PHE A 482 -25.58 10.51 25.97
C PHE A 482 -26.89 9.72 26.02
N GLU A 483 -28.03 10.38 25.76
CA GLU A 483 -29.35 9.81 25.97
C GLU A 483 -30.33 10.08 24.81
N PRO A 484 -30.10 9.48 23.63
CA PRO A 484 -30.85 9.80 22.41
C PRO A 484 -32.37 9.56 22.54
N LYS A 485 -32.81 8.60 23.37
CA LYS A 485 -34.24 8.37 23.62
C LYS A 485 -34.89 9.52 24.40
N VAL A 486 -34.17 10.11 25.36
CA VAL A 486 -34.65 11.25 26.15
C VAL A 486 -34.76 12.50 25.26
N VAL A 487 -33.77 12.70 24.39
CA VAL A 487 -33.81 13.77 23.37
C VAL A 487 -34.99 13.59 22.44
N GLY A 488 -35.16 12.38 21.87
CA GLY A 488 -36.27 12.07 20.99
C GLY A 488 -37.63 12.30 21.65
N TYR A 489 -37.80 11.88 22.90
CA TYR A 489 -39.03 12.14 23.66
C TYR A 489 -39.25 13.62 23.97
N THR A 490 -38.19 14.39 24.23
CA THR A 490 -38.30 15.84 24.48
C THR A 490 -38.92 16.55 23.29
N PHE A 491 -38.46 16.22 22.08
CA PHE A 491 -38.89 16.85 20.82
C PHE A 491 -40.06 16.13 20.14
N PHE A 492 -40.64 15.12 20.79
CA PHE A 492 -41.84 14.46 20.33
C PHE A 492 -43.06 15.39 20.48
N ASP A 493 -43.81 15.61 19.39
CA ASP A 493 -44.95 16.54 19.38
C ASP A 493 -46.10 16.14 20.31
N GLY A 494 -46.18 14.87 20.71
CA GLY A 494 -47.12 14.39 21.71
C GLY A 494 -46.79 14.80 23.15
N LEU A 495 -45.52 15.13 23.48
CA LEU A 495 -45.15 15.60 24.81
C LEU A 495 -45.46 17.10 24.94
N LYS A 496 -46.52 17.43 25.69
CA LYS A 496 -46.97 18.82 25.87
C LYS A 496 -46.24 19.49 27.04
N PRO A 497 -46.03 20.82 27.00
CA PRO A 497 -45.47 21.55 28.13
C PRO A 497 -46.24 21.28 29.42
N GLY A 498 -45.52 21.11 30.52
CA GLY A 498 -46.08 20.81 31.84
C GLY A 498 -46.55 19.35 32.05
N THR A 499 -46.49 18.49 31.02
CA THR A 499 -46.84 17.06 31.16
C THR A 499 -45.60 16.22 31.46
N VAL A 500 -45.78 15.17 32.28
CA VAL A 500 -44.72 14.18 32.57
C VAL A 500 -44.72 13.07 31.52
N SER A 501 -43.53 12.64 31.09
CA SER A 501 -43.36 11.51 30.19
C SER A 501 -43.64 10.17 30.89
N PRO A 502 -43.96 9.11 30.12
CA PRO A 502 -43.75 7.74 30.62
C PRO A 502 -42.27 7.50 30.97
N ALA A 503 -42.00 6.36 31.58
CA ALA A 503 -40.63 5.91 31.87
C ALA A 503 -39.83 5.72 30.58
N ILE A 504 -38.77 6.51 30.40
CA ILE A 504 -37.86 6.44 29.26
C ILE A 504 -36.66 5.60 29.67
N LYS A 505 -36.55 4.38 29.12
CA LYS A 505 -35.43 3.45 29.37
C LYS A 505 -34.17 3.93 28.60
N GLY A 506 -33.38 4.79 29.23
CA GLY A 506 -32.12 5.34 28.72
C GLY A 506 -30.98 4.32 28.72
N GLN A 507 -29.77 4.77 28.39
CA GLN A 507 -28.56 3.94 28.44
C GLN A 507 -28.06 3.75 29.86
N ASP A 508 -28.09 4.79 30.68
CA ASP A 508 -27.50 4.78 32.03
C ASP A 508 -28.53 4.81 33.19
N GLY A 509 -29.81 4.91 32.86
CA GLY A 509 -30.90 4.98 33.82
C GLY A 509 -32.27 5.04 33.18
N VAL A 510 -33.30 5.08 34.03
CA VAL A 510 -34.67 5.38 33.61
C VAL A 510 -34.96 6.84 33.87
N PHE A 511 -35.43 7.54 32.86
CA PHE A 511 -35.71 8.96 32.89
C PHE A 511 -37.21 9.22 32.87
N TYR A 512 -37.61 10.22 33.64
CA TYR A 512 -38.93 10.84 33.57
C TYR A 512 -38.70 12.31 33.33
N ILE A 513 -39.35 12.87 32.32
CA ILE A 513 -39.13 14.25 31.91
C ILE A 513 -40.44 15.03 31.94
N THR A 514 -40.37 16.30 32.29
CA THR A 514 -41.43 17.26 32.10
C THR A 514 -40.91 18.35 31.18
N LEU A 515 -41.62 18.56 30.07
CA LEU A 515 -41.26 19.59 29.12
C LEU A 515 -41.57 20.96 29.71
N LYS A 516 -40.57 21.83 29.83
CA LYS A 516 -40.78 23.23 30.20
C LYS A 516 -41.16 24.05 28.97
N SER A 517 -40.33 23.98 27.94
CA SER A 517 -40.52 24.73 26.70
C SER A 517 -39.85 24.04 25.52
N ARG A 518 -40.40 24.26 24.32
CA ARG A 518 -39.73 24.02 23.04
C ARG A 518 -39.86 25.27 22.20
N GLN A 519 -38.76 25.75 21.66
CA GLN A 519 -38.76 26.94 20.83
C GLN A 519 -37.90 26.69 19.60
N GLN A 520 -38.46 27.03 18.44
CA GLN A 520 -37.66 27.19 17.24
C GLN A 520 -36.97 28.54 17.34
N ASN A 521 -35.67 28.55 17.61
CA ASN A 521 -34.92 29.78 17.55
C ASN A 521 -34.80 30.22 16.08
N PRO A 522 -34.75 31.54 15.81
CA PRO A 522 -34.42 32.02 14.49
C PRO A 522 -33.14 31.33 14.04
N ILE A 523 -33.14 30.88 12.79
CA ILE A 523 -31.91 30.47 12.12
C ILE A 523 -31.12 31.78 11.98
N ALA A 524 -30.28 32.08 12.98
CA ALA A 524 -29.47 33.30 12.98
C ALA A 524 -28.68 33.30 11.69
N ASN A 525 -28.93 34.26 10.79
CA ASN A 525 -28.39 34.39 9.41
C ASN A 525 -27.17 33.48 9.21
N ALA A 526 -27.44 32.19 9.01
CA ALA A 526 -26.37 31.24 8.80
C ALA A 526 -25.88 31.65 7.43
N ASP A 527 -24.62 32.09 7.35
CA ASP A 527 -24.03 32.52 6.09
C ASP A 527 -24.47 31.52 5.01
N PRO A 528 -25.20 31.96 3.96
CA PRO A 528 -25.67 31.07 2.92
C PRO A 528 -24.54 30.19 2.39
N MET A 529 -23.30 30.69 2.40
CA MET A 529 -22.11 29.89 2.07
C MET A 529 -21.80 28.81 3.11
N GLN A 530 -21.92 29.08 4.41
CA GLN A 530 -21.71 28.05 5.45
C GLN A 530 -22.75 26.94 5.40
N SER A 531 -24.03 27.27 5.19
CA SER A 531 -25.08 26.26 5.04
C SER A 531 -24.90 25.42 3.77
N MET A 532 -24.53 26.05 2.66
CA MET A 532 -24.19 25.37 1.40
C MET A 532 -22.93 24.49 1.56
N GLN A 533 -21.92 24.96 2.28
CA GLN A 533 -20.70 24.21 2.57
C GLN A 533 -20.99 22.98 3.44
N GLN A 534 -21.85 23.10 4.46
CA GLN A 534 -22.30 21.96 5.27
C GLN A 534 -23.09 20.95 4.44
N GLN A 535 -24.00 21.41 3.57
CA GLN A 535 -24.72 20.52 2.65
C GLN A 535 -23.78 19.80 1.67
N MET A 536 -22.79 20.51 1.11
CA MET A 536 -21.77 19.91 0.26
C MET A 536 -20.93 18.87 1.01
N MET A 537 -20.52 19.16 2.26
CA MET A 537 -19.80 18.21 3.09
C MET A 537 -20.62 16.97 3.40
N GLN A 538 -21.89 17.12 3.78
CA GLN A 538 -22.80 15.98 4.00
C GLN A 538 -22.98 15.17 2.72
N GLN A 539 -23.12 15.82 1.56
CA GLN A 539 -23.25 15.14 0.29
C GLN A 539 -21.96 14.40 -0.10
N MET A 540 -20.79 14.99 0.13
CA MET A 540 -19.50 14.31 -0.10
C MET A 540 -19.34 13.12 0.83
N GLN A 541 -19.64 13.27 2.12
CA GLN A 541 -19.61 12.18 3.10
C GLN A 541 -20.56 11.04 2.70
N LEU A 542 -21.79 11.37 2.27
CA LEU A 542 -22.75 10.39 1.78
C LEU A 542 -22.24 9.68 0.53
N LYS A 543 -21.71 10.42 -0.45
CA LYS A 543 -21.13 9.84 -1.68
C LYS A 543 -19.97 8.89 -1.35
N ASN A 544 -19.12 9.25 -0.41
CA ASN A 544 -17.98 8.43 0.01
C ASN A 544 -18.43 7.19 0.79
N SER A 545 -19.33 7.34 1.76
CA SER A 545 -19.82 6.22 2.56
C SER A 545 -20.59 5.22 1.69
N VAL A 546 -21.41 5.72 0.78
CA VAL A 546 -22.21 4.89 -0.10
C VAL A 546 -21.37 4.22 -1.17
N ALA A 547 -20.28 4.83 -1.62
CA ALA A 547 -19.33 4.17 -2.52
C ALA A 547 -18.78 2.86 -1.89
N THR A 548 -18.49 2.89 -0.59
CA THR A 548 -18.06 1.73 0.21
C THR A 548 -19.22 0.78 0.49
N MET A 549 -20.35 1.28 1.00
CA MET A 549 -21.52 0.47 1.35
C MET A 549 -22.17 -0.23 0.15
N ARG A 550 -22.10 0.34 -1.06
CA ARG A 550 -22.68 -0.26 -2.26
C ARG A 550 -22.07 -1.62 -2.56
N GLN A 551 -20.74 -1.75 -2.47
CA GLN A 551 -20.09 -3.03 -2.72
C GLN A 551 -20.53 -4.06 -1.68
N GLU A 552 -20.63 -3.65 -0.42
CA GLU A 552 -21.12 -4.48 0.68
C GLU A 552 -22.59 -4.89 0.47
N ALA A 553 -23.46 -3.94 0.10
CA ALA A 553 -24.87 -4.18 -0.16
C ALA A 553 -25.10 -5.14 -1.33
N LEU A 554 -24.38 -4.95 -2.45
CA LEU A 554 -24.42 -5.87 -3.59
C LEU A 554 -23.97 -7.28 -3.18
N ARG A 555 -22.93 -7.39 -2.35
CA ARG A 555 -22.49 -8.70 -1.81
C ARG A 555 -23.53 -9.32 -0.87
N LYS A 556 -24.17 -8.54 0.00
CA LYS A 556 -25.20 -9.04 0.94
C LYS A 556 -26.40 -9.64 0.21
N HIS A 557 -26.81 -9.02 -0.90
CA HIS A 557 -27.97 -9.45 -1.69
C HIS A 557 -27.65 -10.45 -2.81
N ALA A 558 -26.38 -10.65 -3.15
CA ALA A 558 -25.98 -11.65 -4.11
C ALA A 558 -25.91 -13.05 -3.46
N ASP A 559 -26.47 -14.06 -4.13
CA ASP A 559 -26.16 -15.46 -3.82
C ASP A 559 -24.81 -15.82 -4.44
N ILE A 560 -23.74 -15.58 -3.68
CA ILE A 560 -22.37 -15.88 -4.12
C ILE A 560 -22.06 -17.33 -3.74
N LYS A 561 -22.25 -18.26 -4.70
CA LYS A 561 -21.74 -19.62 -4.58
C LYS A 561 -20.26 -19.65 -4.94
N TYR A 562 -19.43 -19.71 -3.92
CA TYR A 562 -18.00 -19.92 -4.08
C TYR A 562 -17.73 -21.35 -4.56
N SER A 563 -16.91 -21.49 -5.60
CA SER A 563 -16.39 -22.77 -6.07
C SER A 563 -14.88 -22.68 -6.07
N ALA A 564 -14.23 -23.44 -5.18
CA ALA A 564 -12.77 -23.59 -5.16
C ALA A 564 -12.23 -24.13 -6.51
N LYS A 565 -13.07 -24.77 -7.33
CA LYS A 565 -12.74 -25.26 -8.68
C LYS A 565 -12.72 -24.15 -9.75
N ASN A 566 -13.28 -22.98 -9.47
CA ASN A 566 -13.39 -21.87 -10.44
C ASN A 566 -12.33 -20.78 -10.22
N LEU A 567 -11.34 -21.05 -9.37
CA LEU A 567 -10.21 -20.17 -9.12
C LEU A 567 -9.04 -20.68 -9.95
N TYR A 568 -8.81 -19.97 -11.05
CA TYR A 568 -7.66 -20.15 -11.94
C TYR A 568 -6.35 -19.89 -11.21
#